data_AF-A0A1H1HRD6-F1
#
_entry.id   AF-A0A1H1HRD6-F1
#
_cell.length_a   1.000
_cell.length_b   1.000
_cell.length_c   1.000
_cell.angle_alpha   90.00
_cell.angle_beta   90.00
_cell.angle_gamma   90.00
#
_symmetry.space_group_name_H-M   'P 1'
#
loop_
_entity.id
_entity.type
_entity.pdbx_description
1 polymer ?
#
loop_
_entity_poly.entity_id
_entity_poly.type
_entity_poly.pdbx_seq_one_letter_code
_entity_poly.pdbx_strand_id
1 'polypeptide(L)'
;MERLGSERLGIERLEIMEQDHVSAFIGKVLILGALLREEIARAPTADNPSEHWSKADELAATLVRAAQDEQLRLAQDAEENAR
;
A
#
# COMPACT_ATOMS: atom_id res chain seq x y z
N MET A 1 12.77 7.20 -34.14
CA MET A 1 12.33 5.81 -33.88
C MET A 1 13.04 5.41 -32.58
N GLU A 2 12.39 5.05 -31.49
CA GLU A 2 11.17 4.26 -31.31
C GLU A 2 10.32 4.75 -30.12
N ARG A 3 9.00 4.60 -30.29
CA ARG A 3 8.00 4.68 -29.22
C ARG A 3 8.16 3.42 -28.37
N LEU A 4 8.49 3.55 -27.10
CA LEU A 4 8.18 2.48 -26.14
C LEU A 4 6.79 2.77 -25.59
N GLY A 5 5.82 2.18 -26.29
CA GLY A 5 4.45 2.10 -25.85
C GLY A 5 4.32 1.10 -24.69
N SER A 6 3.53 1.49 -23.69
CA SER A 6 2.47 0.68 -23.11
C SER A 6 2.66 -0.84 -23.16
N GLU A 7 3.54 -1.36 -22.31
CA GLU A 7 3.42 -2.74 -21.83
C GLU A 7 3.06 -2.69 -20.34
N ARG A 8 1.74 -2.68 -20.11
CA ARG A 8 1.09 -3.60 -19.17
C ARG A 8 1.88 -3.79 -17.87
N LEU A 9 1.55 -3.01 -16.83
CA LEU A 9 1.84 -3.33 -15.43
C LEU A 9 1.12 -4.65 -15.08
N GLY A 10 1.64 -5.75 -15.59
CA GLY A 10 1.37 -7.09 -15.12
C GLY A 10 1.96 -7.15 -13.73
N ILE A 11 1.11 -7.45 -12.76
CA ILE A 11 1.50 -7.85 -11.40
C ILE A 11 2.16 -9.22 -11.53
N GLU A 12 3.32 -9.28 -12.17
CA GLU A 12 4.11 -10.48 -12.36
C GLU A 12 5.31 -10.41 -11.41
N ARG A 13 5.16 -11.17 -10.32
CA ARG A 13 6.21 -11.59 -9.38
C ARG A 13 7.10 -10.48 -8.80
N LEU A 14 6.60 -9.88 -7.73
CA LEU A 14 7.47 -9.49 -6.62
C LEU A 14 7.85 -10.76 -5.86
N GLU A 15 8.83 -11.50 -6.36
CA GLU A 15 9.61 -12.42 -5.52
C GLU A 15 10.46 -11.56 -4.59
N ILE A 16 9.89 -11.25 -3.42
CA ILE A 16 10.60 -10.58 -2.35
C ILE A 16 11.44 -11.64 -1.64
N MET A 17 12.68 -11.82 -2.12
CA MET A 17 13.76 -12.50 -1.39
C MET A 17 13.94 -11.82 -0.03
N GLU A 18 13.88 -12.59 1.06
CA GLU A 18 14.06 -12.22 2.48
C GLU A 18 14.15 -10.72 2.73
N GLN A 19 13.01 -10.02 2.68
CA GLN A 19 12.98 -8.63 3.12
C GLN A 19 12.87 -8.59 4.63
N ASP A 20 13.81 -7.87 5.25
CA ASP A 20 13.63 -7.22 6.53
C ASP A 20 12.18 -6.73 6.67
N HIS A 21 11.49 -7.14 7.74
CA HIS A 21 10.07 -6.88 7.97
C HIS A 21 9.72 -5.40 7.84
N VAL A 22 10.64 -4.51 8.22
CA VAL A 22 10.51 -3.07 8.07
C VAL A 22 10.45 -2.66 6.60
N SER A 23 11.29 -3.25 5.75
CA SER A 23 11.29 -3.00 4.29
C SER A 23 9.99 -3.46 3.64
N ALA A 24 9.47 -4.62 4.05
CA ALA A 24 8.19 -5.13 3.57
C ALA A 24 7.01 -4.23 4.00
N PHE A 25 7.00 -3.77 5.26
CA PHE A 25 6.01 -2.82 5.76
C PHE A 25 6.03 -1.51 4.97
N ILE A 26 7.22 -0.91 4.79
CA ILE A 26 7.38 0.33 4.00
C ILE A 26 6.87 0.14 2.57
N GLY A 27 7.22 -0.98 1.92
CA GLY A 27 6.72 -1.31 0.58
C GLY A 27 5.19 -1.34 0.52
N LYS A 28 4.54 -1.99 1.48
CA LYS A 28 3.07 -2.06 1.59
C LYS A 28 2.46 -0.66 1.77
N VAL A 29 3.03 0.17 2.63
CA VAL A 29 2.56 1.55 2.85
C VAL A 29 2.66 2.38 1.58
N LEU A 30 3.78 2.29 0.85
CA LEU A 30 3.98 3.03 -0.39
C LEU A 30 2.97 2.63 -1.47
N ILE A 31 2.71 1.31 -1.63
CA ILE A 31 1.74 0.80 -2.60
C ILE A 31 0.33 1.27 -2.25
N LEU A 32 -0.11 1.06 -1.01
CA LEU A 32 -1.46 1.45 -0.57
C LEU A 32 -1.65 2.96 -0.62
N GLY A 33 -0.63 3.75 -0.26
CA GLY A 33 -0.67 5.21 -0.34
C GLY A 33 -0.77 5.72 -1.79
N ALA A 34 -0.08 5.08 -2.74
CA ALA A 34 -0.19 5.42 -4.15
C ALA A 34 -1.59 5.14 -4.70
N LEU A 35 -2.17 3.98 -4.37
CA LEU A 35 -3.55 3.63 -4.74
C LEU A 35 -4.56 4.59 -4.13
N LEU A 36 -4.41 4.92 -2.83
CA LEU A 36 -5.29 5.87 -2.15
C LEU A 36 -5.28 7.24 -2.84
N ARG A 37 -4.08 7.75 -3.15
CA ARG A 37 -3.93 9.02 -3.87
C ARG A 37 -4.61 8.97 -5.24
N GLU A 38 -4.50 7.86 -5.95
CA GLU A 38 -5.13 7.68 -7.26
C GLU A 38 -6.66 7.71 -7.16
N GLU A 39 -7.25 7.00 -6.21
CA GLU A 39 -8.71 7.00 -6.01
C GLU A 39 -9.23 8.40 -5.65
N ILE A 40 -8.54 9.12 -4.75
CA ILE A 40 -8.89 10.50 -4.37
C ILE A 40 -8.78 11.45 -5.57
N ALA A 41 -7.74 11.30 -6.40
CA ALA A 41 -7.54 12.15 -7.57
C ALA A 41 -8.57 11.90 -8.67
N ARG A 42 -9.05 10.66 -8.82
CA ARG A 42 -10.04 10.26 -9.84
C ARG A 42 -11.47 10.60 -9.43
N ALA A 43 -11.81 10.56 -8.15
CA ALA A 43 -13.17 10.72 -7.66
C ALA A 43 -13.91 11.99 -8.18
N PRO A 44 -13.29 13.19 -8.27
CA PRO A 44 -13.98 14.41 -8.71
C PRO A 44 -14.40 14.41 -10.18
N THR A 45 -13.76 13.58 -11.03
CA THR A 45 -13.97 13.57 -12.49
C THR A 45 -14.53 12.24 -13.00
N ALA A 46 -14.76 11.27 -12.11
CA ALA A 46 -15.30 9.97 -12.48
C ALA A 46 -16.82 10.05 -12.74
N ASP A 47 -17.32 9.16 -13.58
CA ASP A 47 -18.76 9.00 -13.81
C ASP A 47 -19.49 8.49 -12.54
N ASN A 48 -18.75 7.82 -11.64
CA ASN A 48 -19.21 7.24 -10.37
C ASN A 48 -18.37 7.70 -9.15
N PRO A 49 -18.37 8.99 -8.78
CA PRO A 49 -17.52 9.53 -7.71
C PRO A 49 -17.61 8.79 -6.37
N SER A 50 -18.82 8.32 -6.00
CA SER A 50 -19.06 7.63 -4.74
C SER A 50 -18.30 6.31 -4.60
N GLU A 51 -18.10 5.59 -5.70
CA GLU A 51 -17.36 4.32 -5.70
C GLU A 51 -15.87 4.57 -5.42
N HIS A 52 -15.30 5.59 -6.07
CA HIS A 52 -13.92 6.01 -5.83
C HIS A 52 -13.69 6.50 -4.39
N TRP A 53 -14.63 7.27 -3.82
CA TRP A 53 -14.55 7.67 -2.41
C TRP A 53 -14.66 6.48 -1.46
N SER A 54 -15.58 5.54 -1.71
CA SER A 54 -15.70 4.32 -0.90
C SER A 54 -14.40 3.52 -0.92
N LYS A 55 -13.79 3.37 -2.10
CA LYS A 55 -12.52 2.65 -2.24
C LYS A 55 -11.35 3.39 -1.59
N ALA A 56 -11.33 4.72 -1.64
CA ALA A 56 -10.36 5.53 -0.90
C ALA A 56 -10.48 5.29 0.61
N ASP A 57 -11.69 5.25 1.16
CA ASP A 57 -11.92 4.97 2.59
C ASP A 57 -11.43 3.55 2.96
N GLU A 58 -11.69 2.55 2.12
CA GLU A 58 -11.19 1.18 2.33
C GLU A 58 -9.66 1.10 2.32
N LEU A 59 -9.00 1.80 1.39
CA LEU A 59 -7.54 1.88 1.30
C LEU A 59 -6.94 2.61 2.52
N ALA A 60 -7.57 3.70 2.97
CA ALA A 60 -7.16 4.42 4.17
C ALA A 60 -7.30 3.56 5.44
N ALA A 61 -8.41 2.83 5.59
CA ALA A 61 -8.60 1.91 6.71
C ALA A 61 -7.57 0.78 6.70
N THR A 62 -7.23 0.26 5.51
CA THR A 62 -6.21 -0.78 5.34
C THR A 62 -4.81 -0.28 5.71
N LEU A 63 -4.47 0.97 5.36
CA LEU A 63 -3.22 1.62 5.76
C LEU A 63 -3.12 1.76 7.28
N VAL A 64 -4.18 2.23 7.94
CA VAL A 64 -4.21 2.36 9.40
C VAL A 64 -4.01 1.01 10.08
N ARG A 65 -4.72 -0.03 9.61
CA ARG A 65 -4.55 -1.38 10.16
C ARG A 65 -3.12 -1.90 9.98
N ALA A 66 -2.54 -1.73 8.80
CA ALA A 66 -1.16 -2.14 8.55
C ALA A 66 -0.17 -1.44 9.50
N ALA A 67 -0.38 -0.15 9.79
CA ALA A 67 0.45 0.58 10.74
C ALA A 67 0.26 0.09 12.18
N GLN A 68 -0.97 -0.22 12.59
CA GLN A 68 -1.27 -0.78 13.92
C GLN A 68 -0.64 -2.16 14.12
N ASP A 69 -0.72 -3.03 13.10
CA ASP A 69 -0.13 -4.37 13.14
C ASP A 69 1.40 -4.27 13.31
N GLU A 70 2.06 -3.36 12.60
CA GLU A 70 3.50 -3.16 12.72
C GLU A 70 3.89 -2.54 14.07
N GLN A 71 3.08 -1.61 14.60
CA GLN A 71 3.30 -1.06 15.93
C GLN A 71 3.21 -2.13 17.02
N LEU A 72 2.24 -3.03 16.92
CA LEU A 72 2.09 -4.15 17.86
C LEU A 72 3.30 -5.08 17.80
N ARG A 73 3.76 -5.41 16.58
CA ARG A 73 4.93 -6.26 16.37
C ARG A 73 6.18 -5.64 17.01
N LEU A 74 6.44 -4.35 16.74
CA LEU A 74 7.59 -3.64 17.32
C LEU A 74 7.53 -3.57 18.85
N ALA A 75 6.33 -3.44 19.44
CA ALA A 75 6.16 -3.46 20.88
C ALA A 75 6.48 -4.85 21.48
N GLN A 76 6.08 -5.92 20.80
CA GLN A 76 6.40 -7.30 21.20
C GLN A 76 7.91 -7.58 21.12
N ASP A 77 8.55 -7.21 20.01
CA ASP A 77 10.01 -7.34 19.85
C ASP A 77 10.77 -6.58 20.96
N ALA A 78 10.30 -5.38 21.33
CA ALA A 78 10.91 -4.60 22.40
C ALA A 78 10.74 -5.26 23.78
N GLU A 79 9.59 -5.90 24.04
CA GLU A 79 9.35 -6.64 25.29
C GLU A 79 10.22 -7.90 25.37
N GLU A 80 10.37 -8.64 24.27
CA GLU A 80 11.23 -9.84 24.22
C GLU A 80 12.70 -9.49 24.46
N ASN A 81 13.19 -8.39 23.88
CA ASN A 81 14.57 -7.95 24.06
C ASN A 81 14.88 -7.39 25.46
N ALA A 82 13.86 -7.05 26.26
CA ALA A 82 14.01 -6.52 27.61
C ALA A 82 13.99 -7.61 28.71
N ARG A 83 13.73 -8.87 28.35
CA ARG A 83 13.71 -10.03 29.25
C ARG A 83 15.04 -10.78 29.25
#